data_AF-A0A3E4WZL9-F1
#
_entry.id   AF-A0A3E4WZL9-F1
#
_cell.length_a   1.000
_cell.length_b   1.000
_cell.length_c   1.000
_cell.angle_alpha   90.00
_cell.angle_beta   90.00
_cell.angle_gamma   90.00
#
_symmetry.space_group_name_H-M   'P 1'
#
loop_
_entity.id
_entity.type
_entity.pdbx_description
1 polymer ?
#
loop_
_entity_poly.entity_id
_entity_poly.type
_entity_poly.pdbx_seq_one_letter_code
_entity_poly.pdbx_strand_id
1 'polypeptide(L)'
;MKEVKQSFQQEKENYKAVFFQKRTVCNRQSVYISGEIQKRIMQIVGVITGKQISIGNFIDNVLEQHLNTHNDVLSVLYREEMQKGILNQSKEKDV
;
A
#
# COMPACT_ATOMS: atom_id res chain seq x y z
N MET A 1 16.18 -10.42 -28.43
CA MET A 1 16.80 -9.62 -27.34
C MET A 1 16.30 -8.17 -27.23
N LYS A 2 15.72 -7.55 -28.29
CA LYS A 2 15.17 -6.18 -28.20
C LYS A 2 13.83 -6.10 -27.45
N GLU A 3 12.96 -7.10 -27.57
CA GLU A 3 11.63 -7.11 -26.92
C GLU A 3 11.68 -7.16 -25.39
N VAL A 4 12.59 -7.94 -24.80
CA VAL A 4 12.76 -8.04 -23.34
C VAL A 4 13.24 -6.73 -22.72
N LYS A 5 14.04 -5.93 -23.45
CA LYS A 5 14.48 -4.61 -22.98
C LYS A 5 13.34 -3.58 -23.02
N GLN A 6 12.42 -3.73 -23.97
CA GLN A 6 11.28 -2.82 -24.13
C GLN A 6 10.20 -3.07 -23.07
N SER A 7 9.90 -4.34 -22.75
CA SER A 7 8.96 -4.67 -21.67
C SER A 7 9.43 -4.19 -20.30
N PHE A 8 10.72 -4.34 -19.99
CA PHE A 8 11.29 -3.87 -18.71
C PHE A 8 11.29 -2.33 -18.59
N GLN A 9 11.46 -1.62 -19.71
CA GLN A 9 11.37 -0.17 -19.71
C GLN A 9 9.92 0.29 -19.50
N GLN A 10 8.96 -0.36 -20.13
CA GLN A 10 7.53 -0.11 -19.91
C GLN A 10 7.13 -0.33 -18.45
N GLU A 11 7.59 -1.43 -17.84
CA GLU A 11 7.31 -1.77 -16.45
C GLU A 11 7.86 -0.70 -15.48
N LYS A 12 9.07 -0.19 -15.72
CA LYS A 12 9.65 0.90 -14.92
C LYS A 12 8.82 2.17 -14.99
N GLU A 13 8.38 2.56 -16.18
CA GLU A 13 7.60 3.78 -16.36
C GLU A 13 6.21 3.62 -15.74
N ASN A 14 5.59 2.44 -15.86
CA ASN A 14 4.34 2.11 -15.17
C ASN A 14 4.50 2.18 -13.64
N TYR A 15 5.58 1.58 -13.10
CA TYR A 15 5.87 1.64 -11.67
C TYR A 15 6.01 3.09 -11.20
N LYS A 16 6.74 3.93 -11.95
CA LYS A 16 6.88 5.34 -11.61
C LYS A 16 5.55 6.08 -11.65
N ALA A 17 4.72 5.83 -12.66
CA ALA A 17 3.42 6.46 -12.80
C ALA A 17 2.51 6.17 -11.60
N VAL A 18 2.57 4.95 -11.04
CA VAL A 18 1.74 4.55 -9.90
C VAL A 18 2.31 5.03 -8.57
N PHE A 19 3.59 4.75 -8.28
CA PHE A 19 4.15 4.95 -6.94
C PHE A 19 4.84 6.30 -6.74
N PHE A 20 5.29 6.94 -7.83
CA PHE A 20 5.90 8.26 -7.81
C PHE A 20 4.97 9.33 -8.38
N GLN A 21 3.67 9.23 -8.08
CA GLN A 21 2.74 10.32 -8.35
C GLN A 21 2.68 11.28 -7.17
N LYS A 22 2.82 12.58 -7.44
CA LYS A 22 2.63 13.62 -6.43
C LYS A 22 1.14 13.86 -6.23
N ARG A 23 0.60 13.45 -5.08
CA ARG A 23 -0.77 13.77 -4.65
C ARG A 23 -0.79 14.81 -3.54
N THR A 24 -1.87 15.59 -3.54
CA THR A 24 -2.18 16.56 -2.48
C THR A 24 -3.06 15.85 -1.46
N VAL A 25 -2.47 15.43 -0.35
CA VAL A 25 -3.22 14.81 0.75
C VAL A 25 -3.55 15.90 1.76
N CYS A 26 -4.84 16.27 1.85
CA CYS A 26 -5.30 17.31 2.78
C CYS A 26 -5.65 16.77 4.19
N ASN A 27 -5.80 15.45 4.36
CA ASN A 27 -6.20 14.82 5.63
C ASN A 27 -5.19 13.73 6.05
N ARG A 28 -3.97 14.12 6.41
CA ARG A 28 -2.90 13.16 6.75
C ARG A 28 -3.06 12.61 8.17
N GLN A 29 -3.03 11.29 8.30
CA GLN A 29 -2.89 10.60 9.59
C GLN A 29 -1.44 10.14 9.79
N SER A 30 -0.92 10.30 11.00
CA SER A 30 0.42 9.82 11.35
C SER A 30 0.37 8.34 11.70
N VAL A 31 1.13 7.54 10.97
CA VAL A 31 1.33 6.11 11.26
C VAL A 31 2.79 5.86 11.65
N TYR A 32 3.01 4.90 12.54
CA TYR A 32 4.36 4.46 12.90
C TYR A 32 4.84 3.40 11.92
N ILE A 33 6.08 3.56 11.46
CA ILE A 33 6.79 2.56 10.66
C ILE A 33 8.16 2.31 11.28
N SER A 34 8.77 1.17 10.98
CA SER A 34 10.12 0.90 11.46
C SER A 34 11.12 1.88 10.83
N GLY A 35 12.13 2.27 11.61
CA GLY A 35 13.17 3.20 11.15
C GLY A 35 13.96 2.67 9.95
N GLU A 36 14.10 1.35 9.82
CA GLU A 36 14.74 0.72 8.66
C GLU A 36 13.91 0.89 7.39
N ILE A 37 12.58 0.70 7.47
CA ILE A 37 11.68 0.94 6.35
C ILE A 37 11.72 2.42 5.96
N GLN A 38 11.66 3.32 6.95
CA GLN A 38 11.75 4.76 6.70
C GLN A 38 13.05 5.13 5.96
N LYS A 39 14.20 4.60 6.37
CA LYS A 39 15.50 4.84 5.72
C LYS A 39 15.51 4.33 4.28
N ARG A 40 15.00 3.12 4.03
CA ARG A 40 14.90 2.57 2.67
C ARG A 40 14.03 3.43 1.77
N ILE A 41 12.85 3.84 2.24
CA ILE A 41 11.95 4.71 1.47
C ILE A 41 12.62 6.05 1.17
N MET A 42 13.29 6.64 2.16
CA MET A 42 14.01 7.90 1.98
C MET A 42 15.06 7.82 0.86
N GLN A 43 15.83 6.73 0.79
CA GLN A 43 16.81 6.53 -0.28
C GLN A 43 16.12 6.39 -1.65
N ILE A 44 15.04 5.61 -1.72
CA ILE A 44 14.27 5.39 -2.95
C ILE A 44 13.72 6.72 -3.48
N VAL A 45 12.96 7.47 -2.67
CA VAL A 45 12.36 8.74 -3.12
C VAL A 45 13.43 9.80 -3.38
N GLY A 46 14.49 9.83 -2.57
CA GLY A 46 15.59 10.79 -2.70
C GLY A 46 16.37 10.61 -4.00
N VAL A 47 16.71 9.36 -4.35
CA VAL A 47 17.52 9.04 -5.53
C VAL A 47 16.67 9.05 -6.81
N ILE A 48 15.47 8.46 -6.78
CA ILE A 48 14.67 8.25 -8.00
C ILE A 48 13.92 9.51 -8.42
N THR A 49 13.32 10.23 -7.47
CA THR A 49 12.46 11.40 -7.77
C THR A 49 13.16 12.74 -7.57
N GLY A 50 14.44 12.74 -7.19
CA GLY A 50 15.17 13.97 -6.88
C GLY A 50 14.52 14.77 -5.76
N LYS A 51 13.93 14.10 -4.76
CA LYS A 51 13.17 14.70 -3.64
C LYS A 51 11.88 15.44 -4.02
N GLN A 52 11.35 15.25 -5.23
CA GLN A 52 10.06 15.85 -5.61
C GLN A 52 8.86 15.23 -4.86
N ILE A 53 9.03 14.01 -4.36
CA ILE A 53 8.00 13.27 -3.63
C ILE A 53 8.44 13.04 -2.19
N SER A 54 7.52 13.31 -1.26
CA SER A 54 7.75 13.05 0.16
C SER A 54 7.59 11.57 0.48
N ILE A 55 8.25 11.13 1.55
CA ILE A 55 8.07 9.79 2.13
C ILE A 55 6.59 9.47 2.33
N GLY A 56 5.82 10.44 2.86
CA GLY A 56 4.39 10.30 3.07
C GLY A 56 3.60 10.02 1.79
N ASN A 57 3.88 10.73 0.68
CA ASN A 57 3.19 10.45 -0.58
C ASN A 57 3.52 9.07 -1.15
N PHE A 58 4.78 8.65 -1.04
CA PHE A 58 5.16 7.31 -1.50
C PHE A 58 4.44 6.22 -0.71
N ILE A 59 4.40 6.35 0.62
CA ILE A 59 3.68 5.42 1.50
C ILE A 59 2.19 5.40 1.15
N ASP A 60 1.58 6.57 0.98
CA ASP A 60 0.16 6.70 0.63
C ASP A 60 -0.16 5.99 -0.69
N ASN A 61 0.67 6.18 -1.73
CA ASN A 61 0.50 5.51 -3.01
C ASN A 61 0.65 3.98 -2.91
N VAL A 62 1.61 3.50 -2.11
CA VAL A 62 1.81 2.06 -1.89
C VAL A 62 0.61 1.45 -1.15
N LEU A 63 0.13 2.11 -0.10
CA LEU A 63 -1.02 1.65 0.68
C LEU A 63 -2.29 1.64 -0.18
N GLU A 64 -2.54 2.70 -0.95
CA GLU A 64 -3.71 2.76 -1.83
C GLU A 64 -3.66 1.65 -2.90
N GLN A 65 -2.51 1.46 -3.57
CA GLN A 65 -2.36 0.40 -4.57
C GLN A 65 -2.54 -0.99 -3.95
N HIS A 66 -2.01 -1.21 -2.75
CA HIS A 66 -2.19 -2.45 -2.03
C HIS A 66 -3.66 -2.71 -1.69
N LEU A 67 -4.37 -1.72 -1.16
CA LEU A 67 -5.80 -1.81 -0.83
C LEU A 67 -6.66 -2.05 -2.07
N ASN A 68 -6.36 -1.40 -3.20
CA ASN A 68 -7.09 -1.59 -4.44
C ASN A 68 -6.86 -2.98 -5.04
N THR A 69 -5.63 -3.49 -4.98
CA THR A 69 -5.27 -4.79 -5.60
C THR A 69 -5.79 -5.96 -4.79
N HIS A 70 -5.88 -5.82 -3.47
CA HIS A 70 -6.31 -6.89 -2.57
C HIS A 70 -7.72 -6.67 -2.00
N ASN A 71 -8.51 -5.77 -2.60
CA ASN A 71 -9.84 -5.42 -2.09
C ASN A 71 -10.77 -6.64 -1.96
N ASP A 72 -10.75 -7.54 -2.95
CA ASP A 72 -11.54 -8.77 -2.93
C ASP A 72 -11.13 -9.70 -1.78
N VAL A 73 -9.82 -9.89 -1.59
CA VAL A 73 -9.27 -10.74 -0.51
C VAL A 73 -9.64 -10.16 0.85
N LEU A 74 -9.48 -8.86 1.02
CA LEU A 74 -9.87 -8.15 2.24
C LEU A 74 -11.37 -8.30 2.51
N SER A 75 -12.20 -8.21 1.47
CA SER A 75 -13.66 -8.35 1.58
C SER A 75 -14.08 -9.75 2.04
N VAL A 76 -13.41 -10.80 1.55
CA VAL A 76 -13.65 -12.18 1.99
C VAL A 76 -13.23 -12.36 3.45
N LEU A 77 -12.00 -11.98 3.81
CA LEU A 77 -11.49 -12.09 5.17
C LEU A 77 -12.37 -11.33 6.17
N TYR A 78 -12.83 -10.12 5.81
CA TYR A 78 -13.71 -9.33 6.66
C TYR A 78 -15.05 -10.03 6.92
N ARG A 79 -15.64 -10.65 5.89
CA ARG A 79 -16.89 -11.42 6.03
C ARG A 79 -16.70 -12.66 6.90
N GLU A 80 -15.59 -13.37 6.73
CA GLU A 80 -15.26 -14.54 7.55
C GLU A 80 -15.11 -14.19 9.03
N GLU A 81 -14.36 -13.12 9.34
CA GLU A 81 -14.18 -12.66 10.73
C GLU A 81 -15.49 -12.15 11.35
N MET A 82 -16.32 -11.43 10.58
CA MET A 82 -17.65 -10.99 11.04
C MET A 82 -18.57 -12.18 11.34
N GLN A 83 -18.56 -13.23 10.51
CA GLN A 83 -19.35 -14.43 10.76
C GLN A 83 -18.87 -15.22 11.98
N LYS A 84 -17.55 -15.28 12.21
CA LYS A 84 -16.97 -15.90 13.42
C LYS A 84 -17.29 -15.11 14.69
N GLY A 85 -17.27 -13.78 14.62
CA GLY A 85 -17.63 -12.90 15.74
C GLY A 85 -19.10 -12.99 16.15
N ILE A 86 -20.01 -13.15 15.17
CA ILE A 86 -21.44 -13.35 15.44
C ILE A 86 -21.71 -14.75 16.03
N LEU A 87 -21.00 -15.79 15.58
CA LEU A 87 -21.19 -17.15 16.10
C LEU A 87 -20.69 -17.34 17.54
N ASN A 88 -19.72 -16.53 17.99
CA ASN A 88 -19.14 -16.63 19.33
C ASN A 88 -19.94 -15.89 20.42
N GLN A 89 -20.93 -15.06 20.07
CA GLN A 89 -21.80 -14.43 21.08
C GLN A 89 -23.01 -15.28 21.50
N SER A 90 -23.32 -16.36 20.77
CA SER A 90 -24.48 -17.22 21.07
C SER A 90 -24.20 -18.39 22.01
N LYS A 91 -22.97 -18.54 22.54
CA LYS A 91 -22.61 -19.68 23.42
C LYS A 91 -22.33 -19.34 24.88
N GLU A 92 -22.60 -18.12 25.34
CA GLU A 92 -22.33 -17.72 26.73
C GLU A 92 -23.56 -17.05 27.41
N LYS A 93 -24.75 -17.65 27.23
CA LYS A 93 -25.94 -17.35 28.05
C LYS A 93 -26.73 -18.62 28.36
N ASP A 94 -26.09 -19.58 29.00
CA ASP A 94 -26.77 -20.67 29.71
C ASP A 94 -25.79 -21.30 30.71
N VAL A 95 -25.56 -20.60 31.83
CA VAL A 95 -25.18 -21.22 33.12
C VAL A 95 -25.60 -20.31 34.27
#